data_AF-A0A2V5XKM1-F1
#
_entry.id   AF-A0A2V5XKM1-F1
#
_cell.length_a   1.000
_cell.length_b   1.000
_cell.length_c   1.000
_cell.angle_alpha   90.00
_cell.angle_beta   90.00
_cell.angle_gamma   90.00
#
_symmetry.space_group_name_H-M   'P 1'
#
loop_
_entity.id
_entity.type
_entity.pdbx_description
1 polymer ?
#
loop_
_entity_poly.entity_id
_entity_poly.type
_entity_poly.pdbx_seq_one_letter_code
_entity_poly.pdbx_strand_id
1 'polypeptide(L)'
;MRPIWKGSISFGLVYIPVAVYPATREEKLSFRQLRSSDLSPIRYKKVAEADSKEVPAEQIVRGFEYERGRYIVMKEEDFEKVRIESTHSIDITDFVDLEQVDPKFFYKPYFLEPQKGGEKAYAVLHKALSGTGKIGIAKVVISNREHLAAVKPDGLFLILELMHFASEILSTEILKNGSATGVTDKELKIAQALIDSMAVSWEPEKYRDEYRTALMEIIEQKAKNRQIPGRVAPAHSPTNVVDLVKVLQDSLNRTQSLKQKRGSARSSGRSTAALVKQKRRAGVLG
;
A
#
# COMPACT_ATOMS: atom_id res chain seq x y z
N MET A 1 -19.30 4.99 -2.60
CA MET A 1 -18.14 5.61 -1.92
C MET A 1 -18.34 7.13 -1.96
N ARG A 2 -18.05 7.86 -0.89
CA ARG A 2 -18.20 9.34 -0.90
C ARG A 2 -16.84 9.97 -1.20
N PRO A 3 -16.77 11.01 -2.06
CA PRO A 3 -15.52 11.73 -2.25
C PRO A 3 -15.11 12.41 -0.95
N ILE A 4 -13.80 12.51 -0.70
CA ILE A 4 -13.29 13.28 0.43
C ILE A 4 -13.47 14.78 0.18
N TRP A 5 -13.29 15.23 -1.07
CA TRP A 5 -13.54 16.59 -1.51
C TRP A 5 -13.64 16.65 -3.05
N LYS A 6 -14.03 17.82 -3.57
CA LYS A 6 -14.11 18.13 -5.01
C LYS A 6 -13.38 19.42 -5.33
N GLY A 7 -12.67 19.45 -6.45
CA GLY A 7 -12.13 20.68 -7.03
C GLY A 7 -11.42 20.38 -8.32
N SER A 8 -10.14 20.71 -8.48
CA SER A 8 -9.51 20.68 -9.81
C SER A 8 -8.04 20.32 -9.85
N ILE A 9 -7.60 19.69 -10.93
CA ILE A 9 -6.19 19.64 -11.31
C ILE A 9 -5.87 20.92 -12.09
N SER A 10 -4.76 21.58 -11.74
CA SER A 10 -4.28 22.79 -12.40
C SER A 10 -2.83 22.61 -12.82
N PHE A 11 -2.50 23.00 -14.06
CA PHE A 11 -1.13 23.11 -14.54
C PHE A 11 -1.04 24.07 -15.72
N GLY A 12 -0.17 25.08 -15.61
CA GLY A 12 -0.09 26.16 -16.60
C GLY A 12 -1.42 26.88 -16.75
N LEU A 13 -2.12 26.64 -17.86
CA LEU A 13 -3.45 27.22 -18.17
C LEU A 13 -4.57 26.16 -18.21
N VAL A 14 -4.27 24.92 -17.85
CA VAL A 14 -5.22 23.81 -17.91
C VAL A 14 -5.89 23.67 -16.54
N TYR A 15 -7.22 23.57 -16.56
CA TYR A 15 -8.05 23.38 -15.38
C TYR A 15 -8.99 22.19 -15.59
N ILE A 16 -8.89 21.16 -14.75
CA ILE A 16 -9.64 19.91 -14.90
C ILE A 16 -10.43 19.64 -13.62
N PRO A 17 -11.76 19.79 -13.61
CA PRO A 17 -12.54 19.52 -12.42
C PRO A 17 -12.55 18.01 -12.10
N VAL A 18 -12.26 17.65 -10.86
CA VAL A 18 -12.15 16.28 -10.35
C VAL A 18 -12.76 16.11 -8.95
N ALA A 19 -13.15 14.88 -8.64
CA ALA A 19 -13.49 14.43 -7.29
C ALA A 19 -12.42 13.46 -6.79
N VAL A 20 -12.03 13.59 -5.52
CA VAL A 20 -10.97 12.79 -4.92
C VAL A 20 -11.58 11.72 -4.01
N TYR A 21 -11.21 10.46 -4.21
CA TYR A 21 -11.67 9.32 -3.43
C TYR A 21 -10.48 8.59 -2.80
N PRO A 22 -10.58 8.08 -1.56
CA PRO A 22 -9.55 7.21 -1.00
C PRO A 22 -9.33 5.99 -1.91
N ALA A 23 -8.08 5.62 -2.19
CA ALA A 23 -7.79 4.37 -2.91
C ALA A 23 -7.55 3.18 -1.97
N THR A 24 -7.48 3.45 -0.66
CA THR A 24 -7.35 2.43 0.38
C THR A 24 -8.52 2.50 1.35
N ARG A 25 -8.85 1.35 1.94
CA ARG A 25 -9.77 1.24 3.07
C ARG A 25 -9.03 0.63 4.23
N GLU A 26 -9.20 1.23 5.41
CA GLU A 26 -8.65 0.67 6.63
C GLU A 26 -9.54 -0.49 7.11
N GLU A 27 -8.97 -1.69 7.23
CA GLU A 27 -9.68 -2.90 7.71
C GLU A 27 -9.31 -3.26 9.16
N LYS A 28 -9.33 -2.28 10.06
CA LYS A 28 -9.05 -2.53 11.48
C LYS A 28 -10.22 -3.23 12.16
N LEU A 29 -9.92 -4.30 12.89
CA LEU A 29 -10.83 -4.88 13.88
C LEU A 29 -10.87 -3.96 15.10
N SER A 30 -12.05 -3.44 15.44
CA SER A 30 -12.23 -2.59 16.61
C SER A 30 -12.73 -3.42 17.78
N PHE A 31 -12.02 -3.34 18.91
CA PHE A 31 -12.42 -3.96 20.16
C PHE A 31 -12.81 -2.87 21.15
N ARG A 32 -13.97 -3.04 21.79
CA ARG A 32 -14.31 -2.24 22.96
C ARG A 32 -13.62 -2.83 24.17
N GLN A 33 -13.05 -1.96 25.00
CA GLN A 33 -12.61 -2.37 26.33
C GLN A 33 -13.85 -2.63 27.19
N LEU A 34 -13.89 -3.80 27.83
CA LEU A 34 -14.95 -4.21 28.72
C LEU A 34 -14.38 -4.44 30.11
N ARG A 35 -15.14 -4.10 31.15
CA ARG A 35 -14.79 -4.47 32.52
C ARG A 35 -14.86 -5.99 32.65
N SER A 36 -13.82 -6.60 33.22
CA SER A 36 -13.71 -8.06 33.31
C SER A 36 -14.81 -8.72 34.13
N SER A 37 -15.36 -8.04 35.14
CA SER A 37 -16.34 -8.60 36.07
C SER A 37 -17.76 -8.72 35.50
N ASP A 38 -18.18 -7.79 34.65
CA ASP A 38 -19.58 -7.67 34.17
C ASP A 38 -19.70 -7.41 32.67
N LEU A 39 -18.57 -7.35 31.95
CA LEU A 39 -18.49 -7.06 30.52
C LEU A 39 -19.08 -5.70 30.11
N SER A 40 -19.23 -4.76 31.05
CA SER A 40 -19.69 -3.40 30.77
C SER A 40 -18.64 -2.62 29.95
N PRO A 41 -19.04 -1.85 28.91
CA PRO A 41 -18.10 -1.03 28.15
C PRO A 41 -17.46 0.08 28.98
N ILE A 42 -16.15 0.26 28.82
CA ILE A 42 -15.40 1.34 29.46
C ILE A 42 -15.62 2.67 28.73
N ARG A 43 -15.74 3.77 29.49
CA ARG A 43 -15.72 5.15 29.00
C ARG A 43 -14.56 5.91 29.65
N TYR A 44 -13.89 6.75 28.87
CA TYR A 44 -12.81 7.60 29.37
C TYR A 44 -13.34 8.98 29.76
N LYS A 45 -12.80 9.52 30.84
CA LYS A 45 -12.95 10.91 31.24
C LYS A 45 -11.59 11.59 31.14
N LYS A 46 -11.55 12.81 30.61
CA LYS A 46 -10.32 13.62 30.57
C LYS A 46 -10.19 14.30 31.93
N VAL A 47 -9.03 14.18 32.55
CA VAL A 47 -8.74 14.78 33.87
C VAL A 47 -7.50 15.66 33.77
N ALA A 48 -7.46 16.77 34.51
CA ALA A 48 -6.29 17.62 34.58
C ALA A 48 -5.21 16.98 35.46
N GLU A 49 -3.96 17.00 35.00
CA GLU A 49 -2.84 16.36 35.70
C GLU A 49 -2.57 16.98 37.08
N ALA A 50 -2.73 18.30 37.19
CA ALA A 50 -2.40 19.04 38.41
C ALA A 50 -3.32 18.72 39.60
N ASP A 51 -4.60 18.45 39.36
CA ASP A 51 -5.60 18.29 40.42
C ASP A 51 -6.47 17.03 40.28
N SER A 52 -6.24 16.22 39.24
CA SER A 52 -6.98 14.99 38.93
C SER A 52 -8.50 15.19 38.76
N LYS A 53 -8.96 16.42 38.51
CA LYS A 53 -10.39 16.70 38.30
C LYS A 53 -10.78 16.51 36.84
N GLU A 54 -12.01 16.08 36.61
CA GLU A 54 -12.59 15.95 35.28
C GLU A 54 -12.69 17.31 34.59
N VAL A 55 -12.24 17.37 33.33
CA VAL A 55 -12.24 18.57 32.51
C VAL A 55 -13.27 18.40 31.39
N PRO A 56 -14.35 19.22 31.37
CA PRO A 56 -15.29 19.28 30.26
C PRO A 56 -14.60 19.63 28.94
N ALA A 57 -15.10 19.11 27.82
CA ALA A 57 -14.45 19.28 26.52
C ALA A 57 -14.29 20.75 26.12
N GLU A 58 -15.22 21.61 26.54
CA GLU A 58 -15.25 23.05 26.27
C GLU A 58 -14.13 23.82 26.98
N GLN A 59 -13.57 23.25 28.04
CA GLN A 59 -12.44 23.82 28.80
C GLN A 59 -11.09 23.33 28.31
N ILE A 60 -11.05 22.47 27.28
CA ILE A 60 -9.82 21.88 26.75
C ILE A 60 -9.35 22.70 25.55
N VAL A 61 -8.20 23.35 25.71
CA VAL A 61 -7.53 24.12 24.66
C VAL A 61 -6.32 23.37 24.10
N ARG A 62 -5.85 23.78 22.92
CA ARG A 62 -4.63 23.24 22.30
C ARG A 62 -3.43 24.07 22.78
N GLY A 63 -2.44 23.42 23.40
CA GLY A 63 -1.18 24.06 23.81
C GLY A 63 -0.03 23.61 22.91
N PHE A 64 0.86 24.53 22.53
CA PHE A 64 2.17 24.22 21.94
C PHE A 64 3.26 24.42 23.00
N GLU A 65 4.00 23.37 23.32
CA GLU A 65 5.12 23.42 24.27
C GLU A 65 6.35 23.99 23.57
N TYR A 66 6.74 25.22 23.92
CA TYR A 66 7.92 25.89 23.33
C TYR A 66 9.17 25.77 24.20
N GLU A 67 8.97 25.51 25.49
CA GLU A 67 10.01 25.16 26.47
C GLU A 67 9.39 24.15 27.45
N ARG A 68 10.21 23.31 28.09
CA ARG A 68 9.73 22.26 28.99
C ARG A 68 8.78 22.83 30.06
N GLY A 69 7.52 22.41 30.02
CA GLY A 69 6.46 22.85 30.93
C GLY A 69 5.86 24.24 30.65
N ARG A 70 6.25 24.92 29.56
CA ARG A 70 5.69 26.21 29.15
C ARG A 70 4.95 26.07 27.83
N TYR A 71 3.69 26.51 27.85
CA TYR A 71 2.76 26.31 26.74
C TYR A 71 2.23 27.65 26.23
N ILE A 72 2.11 27.77 24.91
CA ILE A 72 1.33 28.83 24.27
C ILE A 72 -0.02 28.22 23.87
N VAL A 73 -1.11 28.89 24.26
CA VAL A 73 -2.45 28.48 23.85
C VAL A 73 -2.67 28.86 22.40
N MET A 74 -2.96 27.87 21.57
CA MET A 74 -3.29 28.02 20.16
C MET A 74 -4.82 28.07 20.03
N LYS A 75 -5.35 29.20 19.58
CA LYS A 75 -6.79 29.35 19.29
C LYS A 75 -7.10 28.92 17.86
N GLU A 76 -8.37 28.61 17.59
CA GLU A 76 -8.80 28.28 16.22
C GLU A 76 -8.47 29.41 15.22
N GLU A 77 -8.62 30.67 15.65
CA GLU A 77 -8.24 31.87 14.89
C GLU A 77 -6.77 31.87 14.44
N ASP A 78 -5.86 31.33 15.26
CA ASP A 78 -4.44 31.25 14.93
C ASP A 78 -4.19 30.24 13.81
N PHE A 79 -4.94 29.14 13.79
CA PHE A 79 -4.92 28.19 12.69
C PHE A 79 -5.57 28.77 11.44
N GLU A 80 -6.65 29.54 11.58
CA GLU A 80 -7.32 30.21 10.45
C GLU A 80 -6.44 31.22 9.74
N LYS A 81 -5.62 31.99 10.46
CA LYS A 81 -4.64 32.91 9.86
C LYS A 81 -3.54 32.21 9.07
N VAL A 82 -3.22 30.96 9.42
CA VAL A 82 -2.21 30.13 8.76
C VAL A 82 -2.83 29.22 7.71
N ARG A 83 -4.17 29.14 7.60
CA ARG A 83 -4.81 28.39 6.52
C ARG A 83 -4.34 29.02 5.21
N ILE A 84 -3.38 28.35 4.57
CA ILE A 84 -3.08 28.52 3.16
C ILE A 84 -4.45 28.49 2.49
N GLU A 85 -4.80 29.56 1.76
CA GLU A 85 -6.09 29.65 1.08
C GLU A 85 -6.32 28.29 0.43
N SER A 86 -7.34 27.58 0.89
CA SER A 86 -7.63 26.24 0.43
C SER A 86 -8.18 26.37 -0.97
N THR A 87 -7.28 26.62 -1.93
CA THR A 87 -7.54 26.31 -3.31
C THR A 87 -7.81 24.83 -3.30
N HIS A 88 -9.07 24.49 -3.57
CA HIS A 88 -9.53 23.15 -3.81
C HIS A 88 -8.90 22.72 -5.15
N SER A 89 -7.56 22.63 -5.18
CA SER A 89 -6.72 22.42 -6.34
C SER A 89 -5.62 21.41 -6.04
N ILE A 90 -5.28 20.65 -7.09
CA ILE A 90 -4.08 19.84 -7.20
C ILE A 90 -3.23 20.59 -8.22
N ASP A 91 -2.25 21.34 -7.73
CA ASP A 91 -1.42 22.21 -8.57
C ASP A 91 -0.15 21.46 -8.96
N ILE A 92 -0.11 20.98 -10.21
CA ILE A 92 1.07 20.29 -10.74
C ILE A 92 2.11 21.35 -11.12
N THR A 93 3.30 21.24 -10.54
CA THR A 93 4.42 22.15 -10.78
C THR A 93 5.40 21.58 -11.81
N ASP A 94 5.64 20.27 -11.77
CA ASP A 94 6.70 19.63 -12.55
C ASP A 94 6.23 18.28 -13.12
N PHE A 95 6.82 17.86 -14.24
CA PHE A 95 6.66 16.50 -14.76
C PHE A 95 8.01 15.79 -14.74
N VAL A 96 8.07 14.63 -14.06
CA VAL A 96 9.30 13.84 -13.91
C VAL A 96 9.07 12.40 -14.37
N ASP A 97 10.13 11.68 -14.70
CA ASP A 97 10.02 10.25 -15.03
C ASP A 97 9.73 9.45 -13.75
N LEU A 98 8.78 8.51 -13.81
CA LEU A 98 8.38 7.72 -12.64
C LEU A 98 9.58 7.00 -11.98
N GLU A 99 10.50 6.51 -12.80
CA GLU A 99 11.70 5.79 -12.37
C GLU A 99 12.69 6.65 -11.57
N GLN A 100 12.61 7.99 -11.67
CA GLN A 100 13.44 8.90 -10.90
C GLN A 100 12.97 9.06 -9.45
N VAL A 101 11.71 8.72 -9.17
CA VAL A 101 11.13 8.89 -7.84
C VAL A 101 11.26 7.60 -7.04
N ASP A 102 12.14 7.62 -6.05
CA ASP A 102 12.33 6.51 -5.11
C ASP A 102 10.97 6.16 -4.45
N PRO A 103 10.55 4.88 -4.45
CA PRO A 103 9.28 4.45 -3.86
C PRO A 103 9.05 4.91 -2.42
N LYS A 104 10.11 5.13 -1.64
CA LYS A 104 10.01 5.60 -0.24
C LYS A 104 9.32 6.96 -0.10
N PHE A 105 9.24 7.74 -1.18
CA PHE A 105 8.54 9.02 -1.14
C PHE A 105 7.03 8.86 -1.14
N PHE A 106 6.47 7.78 -1.68
CA PHE A 106 5.02 7.58 -1.78
C PHE A 106 4.44 6.91 -0.54
N TYR A 107 3.27 7.34 -0.06
CA TYR A 107 2.66 6.68 1.11
C TYR A 107 1.12 6.56 1.11
N LYS A 108 0.38 7.37 0.34
CA LYS A 108 -1.10 7.32 0.41
C LYS A 108 -1.79 7.64 -0.92
N PRO A 109 -2.37 6.64 -1.60
CA PRO A 109 -3.04 6.85 -2.87
C PRO A 109 -4.51 7.28 -2.73
N TYR A 110 -4.97 8.06 -3.71
CA TYR A 110 -6.34 8.51 -3.92
C TYR A 110 -6.70 8.38 -5.40
N PHE A 111 -7.91 7.93 -5.70
CA PHE A 111 -8.46 7.95 -7.05
C PHE A 111 -8.97 9.35 -7.39
N LEU A 112 -8.72 9.78 -8.63
CA LEU A 112 -9.25 11.01 -9.18
C LEU A 112 -10.32 10.68 -10.22
N GLU A 113 -11.54 11.15 -10.01
CA GLU A 113 -12.65 10.99 -10.96
C GLU A 113 -12.93 12.33 -11.65
N PRO A 114 -12.98 12.42 -12.98
CA PRO A 114 -13.35 13.66 -13.66
C PRO A 114 -14.78 14.06 -13.29
N GLN A 115 -15.00 15.36 -13.12
CA GLN A 115 -16.35 15.92 -12.97
C GLN A 115 -16.83 16.48 -14.31
N LYS A 116 -18.14 16.78 -14.36
CA LYS A 116 -18.84 17.28 -15.55
C LYS A 116 -18.09 18.44 -16.20
N GLY A 117 -17.75 18.29 -17.48
CA GLY A 117 -17.05 19.30 -18.29
C GLY A 117 -15.52 19.12 -18.31
N GLY A 118 -14.95 18.26 -17.47
CA GLY A 118 -13.51 17.98 -17.39
C GLY A 118 -13.06 16.72 -18.12
N GLU A 119 -13.98 15.89 -18.61
CA GLU A 119 -13.70 14.51 -19.05
C GLU A 119 -12.70 14.44 -20.20
N LYS A 120 -12.82 15.34 -21.19
CA LYS A 120 -11.89 15.39 -22.34
C LYS A 120 -10.49 15.78 -21.91
N ALA A 121 -10.35 16.82 -21.09
CA ALA A 121 -9.05 17.29 -20.60
C ALA A 121 -8.40 16.24 -19.70
N TYR A 122 -9.18 15.61 -18.82
CA TYR A 122 -8.74 14.48 -17.99
C TYR A 122 -8.20 13.34 -18.84
N ALA A 123 -8.95 12.91 -19.87
CA ALA A 123 -8.53 11.83 -20.75
C ALA A 123 -7.25 12.16 -21.54
N VAL A 124 -7.08 13.43 -21.94
CA VAL A 124 -5.85 13.90 -22.60
C VAL A 124 -4.66 13.82 -21.63
N LEU A 125 -4.81 14.34 -20.40
CA LEU A 125 -3.75 14.27 -19.38
C LEU A 125 -3.38 12.82 -19.07
N HIS A 126 -4.37 11.95 -18.83
CA HIS A 126 -4.17 10.53 -18.59
C HIS A 126 -3.38 9.86 -19.72
N LYS A 127 -3.79 10.06 -20.98
CA LYS A 127 -3.10 9.49 -22.15
C LYS A 127 -1.69 10.05 -22.32
N ALA A 128 -1.49 11.35 -22.09
CA ALA A 128 -0.19 11.99 -22.18
C ALA A 128 0.79 11.42 -21.15
N LEU A 129 0.37 11.29 -19.89
CA LEU A 129 1.20 10.69 -18.85
C LEU A 129 1.48 9.21 -19.15
N SER A 130 0.47 8.45 -19.57
CA SER A 130 0.61 7.02 -19.91
C SER A 130 1.60 6.79 -21.05
N GLY A 131 1.55 7.64 -22.08
CA GLY A 131 2.41 7.53 -23.26
C GLY A 131 3.84 8.03 -23.05
N THR A 132 4.06 8.91 -22.06
CA THR A 132 5.38 9.50 -21.78
C THR A 132 6.13 8.81 -20.65
N GLY A 133 5.45 8.02 -19.80
CA GLY A 133 6.05 7.44 -18.59
C GLY A 133 6.31 8.47 -17.48
N LYS A 134 5.78 9.68 -17.64
CA LYS A 134 5.96 10.77 -16.68
C LYS A 134 4.82 10.83 -15.67
N ILE A 135 5.10 11.44 -14.53
CA ILE A 135 4.13 11.78 -13.49
C ILE A 135 4.21 13.27 -13.19
N GLY A 136 3.09 13.87 -12.78
CA GLY A 136 3.05 15.27 -12.36
C GLY A 136 3.33 15.39 -10.86
N ILE A 137 4.38 16.10 -10.46
CA ILE A 137 4.61 16.50 -9.06
C ILE A 137 3.71 17.69 -8.74
N ALA A 138 2.98 17.59 -7.64
CA ALA A 138 1.94 18.54 -7.30
C ALA A 138 1.94 18.90 -5.82
N LYS A 139 1.34 20.06 -5.54
CA LYS A 139 0.90 20.45 -4.20
C LYS A 139 -0.61 20.33 -4.10
N VAL A 140 -1.10 19.87 -2.96
CA VAL A 140 -2.53 19.71 -2.70
C VAL A 140 -2.83 19.96 -1.23
N VAL A 141 -3.95 20.61 -0.93
CA VAL A 141 -4.44 20.76 0.45
C VAL A 141 -5.47 19.68 0.75
N ILE A 142 -5.20 18.83 1.74
CA ILE A 142 -6.15 17.82 2.25
C ILE A 142 -6.26 17.98 3.76
N SER A 143 -7.49 18.06 4.28
CA SER A 143 -7.75 18.20 5.73
C SER A 143 -6.98 19.35 6.38
N ASN A 144 -6.97 20.51 5.73
CA ASN A 144 -6.28 21.75 6.17
C ASN A 144 -4.75 21.63 6.28
N ARG A 145 -4.12 20.70 5.55
CA ARG A 145 -2.66 20.63 5.41
C ARG A 145 -2.27 20.55 3.95
N GLU A 146 -1.26 21.33 3.58
CA GLU A 146 -0.58 21.18 2.30
C GLU A 146 0.26 19.89 2.32
N HIS A 147 0.19 19.14 1.23
CA HIS A 147 0.95 17.94 0.98
C HIS A 147 1.67 18.04 -0.36
N LEU A 148 2.88 17.49 -0.42
CA LEU A 148 3.48 17.07 -1.68
C LEU A 148 2.73 15.82 -2.18
N ALA A 149 2.51 15.73 -3.49
CA ALA A 149 1.84 14.61 -4.11
C ALA A 149 2.33 14.37 -5.54
N ALA A 150 2.01 13.20 -6.08
CA ALA A 150 2.15 12.92 -7.50
C ALA A 150 0.80 12.58 -8.15
N VAL A 151 0.57 13.08 -9.35
CA VAL A 151 -0.53 12.69 -10.24
C VAL A 151 0.03 11.75 -11.30
N LYS A 152 -0.46 10.51 -11.33
CA LYS A 152 0.03 9.47 -12.24
C LYS A 152 -1.11 8.65 -12.86
N PRO A 153 -0.94 8.10 -14.06
CA PRO A 153 -1.92 7.22 -14.68
C PRO A 153 -1.89 5.84 -14.02
N ASP A 154 -3.07 5.25 -13.83
CA ASP A 154 -3.27 3.87 -13.36
C ASP A 154 -4.51 3.28 -14.03
N GLY A 155 -4.30 2.31 -14.92
CA GLY A 155 -5.36 1.73 -15.72
C GLY A 155 -6.10 2.76 -16.58
N LEU A 156 -7.34 3.08 -16.19
CA LEU A 156 -8.21 4.05 -16.88
C LEU A 156 -8.36 5.37 -16.11
N PHE A 157 -7.71 5.50 -14.95
CA PHE A 157 -7.86 6.61 -14.03
C PHE A 157 -6.51 7.26 -13.71
N LEU A 158 -6.56 8.48 -13.21
CA LEU A 158 -5.45 9.14 -12.55
C LEU A 158 -5.50 8.81 -11.05
N ILE A 159 -4.33 8.54 -10.48
CA ILE A 159 -4.11 8.44 -9.05
C ILE A 159 -3.37 9.69 -8.59
N LEU A 160 -3.86 10.28 -7.51
CA LEU A 160 -3.12 11.23 -6.69
C LEU A 160 -2.50 10.46 -5.52
N GLU A 161 -1.18 10.40 -5.45
CA GLU A 161 -0.49 9.74 -4.34
C GLU A 161 0.28 10.75 -3.51
N LEU A 162 -0.04 10.83 -2.22
CA LEU A 162 0.67 11.73 -1.31
C LEU A 162 2.10 11.26 -1.11
N MET A 163 2.98 12.25 -0.99
CA MET A 163 4.40 12.07 -0.88
C MET A 163 4.97 12.69 0.40
N HIS A 164 6.06 12.10 0.87
CA HIS A 164 6.93 12.70 1.88
C HIS A 164 7.76 13.82 1.28
N PHE A 165 7.96 14.90 2.02
CA PHE A 165 9.00 15.87 1.72
C PHE A 165 10.37 15.26 1.98
N ALA A 166 11.40 15.74 1.28
CA ALA A 166 12.78 15.27 1.46
C ALA A 166 13.26 15.38 2.92
N SER A 167 12.84 16.43 3.63
CA SER A 167 13.16 16.65 5.05
C SER A 167 12.50 15.66 6.01
N GLU A 168 11.46 14.95 5.59
CA GLU A 168 10.77 13.94 6.39
C GLU A 168 11.43 12.56 6.29
N ILE A 169 12.31 12.37 5.30
CA ILE A 169 13.04 11.13 5.10
C ILE A 169 14.31 11.13 5.95
N LEU A 170 14.43 10.14 6.84
CA LEU A 170 15.60 9.99 7.70
C LEU A 170 16.85 9.56 6.92
N SER A 171 18.01 10.07 7.33
CA SER A 171 19.31 9.66 6.75
C SER A 171 19.70 8.25 7.18
N THR A 172 20.26 7.49 6.25
CA THR A 172 20.79 6.15 6.50
C THR A 172 22.19 6.16 7.12
N GLU A 173 22.81 7.33 7.31
CA GLU A 173 24.18 7.46 7.86
C GLU A 173 24.37 6.85 9.26
N ILE A 174 23.30 6.81 10.04
CA ILE A 174 23.31 6.21 11.39
C ILE A 174 23.18 4.68 11.35
N LEU A 175 22.88 4.09 10.19
CA LEU A 175 22.67 2.66 10.03
C LEU A 175 23.97 1.95 9.66
N LYS A 176 24.22 0.80 10.29
CA LYS A 176 25.32 -0.11 9.93
C LYS A 176 24.74 -1.30 9.20
N ASN A 177 24.99 -1.39 7.89
CA ASN A 177 24.49 -2.48 7.04
C ASN A 177 25.50 -3.65 6.91
N GLY A 178 26.68 -3.55 7.53
CA GLY A 178 27.70 -4.59 7.48
C GLY A 178 28.39 -4.76 6.12
N SER A 179 28.25 -3.83 5.18
CA SER A 179 28.78 -3.95 3.80
C SER A 179 30.30 -4.10 3.68
N ALA A 180 31.04 -4.01 4.79
CA ALA A 180 32.47 -4.30 4.87
C ALA A 180 32.78 -5.81 4.94
N THR A 181 31.77 -6.68 5.10
CA THR A 181 31.96 -8.13 5.01
C THR A 181 32.07 -8.54 3.54
N GLY A 182 33.23 -9.10 3.16
CA GLY A 182 33.45 -9.58 1.80
C GLY A 182 32.51 -10.74 1.46
N VAL A 183 31.72 -10.58 0.41
CA VAL A 183 30.86 -11.63 -0.16
C VAL A 183 31.64 -12.36 -1.24
N THR A 184 31.64 -13.70 -1.23
CA THR A 184 32.29 -14.47 -2.29
C THR A 184 31.39 -14.64 -3.51
N ASP A 185 31.98 -14.75 -4.71
CA ASP A 185 31.22 -15.00 -5.95
C ASP A 185 30.37 -16.27 -5.89
N LYS A 186 30.83 -17.30 -5.15
CA LYS A 186 30.11 -18.55 -4.98
C LYS A 186 28.84 -18.36 -4.15
N GLU A 187 28.93 -17.62 -3.04
CA GLU A 187 27.77 -17.27 -2.21
C GLU A 187 26.78 -16.41 -3.00
N LEU A 188 27.27 -15.43 -3.75
CA LEU A 188 26.42 -14.58 -4.59
C LEU A 188 25.63 -15.39 -5.62
N LYS A 189 26.29 -16.33 -6.32
CA LYS A 189 25.62 -17.22 -7.30
C LYS A 189 24.56 -18.12 -6.67
N ILE A 190 24.83 -18.65 -5.48
CA ILE A 190 23.86 -19.49 -4.75
C ILE A 190 22.65 -18.64 -4.34
N ALA A 191 22.88 -17.43 -3.83
CA ALA A 191 21.81 -16.50 -3.45
C ALA A 191 20.94 -16.11 -4.66
N GLN A 192 21.55 -15.79 -5.79
CA GLN A 192 20.84 -15.49 -7.05
C GLN A 192 19.99 -16.67 -7.52
N ALA A 193 20.56 -17.88 -7.55
CA ALA A 193 19.80 -19.07 -7.94
C ALA A 193 18.61 -19.35 -7.02
N LEU A 194 18.73 -19.06 -5.72
CA LEU A 194 17.63 -19.16 -4.77
C LEU A 194 16.54 -18.13 -5.07
N ILE A 195 16.90 -16.87 -5.27
CA ILE A 195 15.97 -15.79 -5.65
C ILE A 195 15.20 -16.20 -6.92
N ASP A 196 15.90 -16.65 -7.96
CA ASP A 196 15.28 -17.06 -9.22
C ASP A 196 14.36 -18.28 -9.06
N SER A 197 14.67 -19.18 -8.12
CA SER A 197 13.81 -20.33 -7.81
C SER A 197 12.52 -19.95 -7.10
N MET A 198 12.53 -18.81 -6.40
CA MET A 198 11.40 -18.26 -5.64
C MET A 198 10.64 -17.16 -6.39
N ALA A 199 11.18 -16.67 -7.51
CA ALA A 199 10.57 -15.63 -8.32
C ALA A 199 9.24 -16.11 -8.91
N VAL A 200 8.20 -15.31 -8.69
CA VAL A 200 6.83 -15.54 -9.20
C VAL A 200 6.28 -14.22 -9.74
N SER A 201 5.23 -14.30 -10.57
CA SER A 201 4.48 -13.11 -10.97
C SER A 201 3.79 -12.49 -9.76
N TRP A 202 3.74 -11.15 -9.73
CA TRP A 202 3.06 -10.41 -8.69
C TRP A 202 1.54 -10.59 -8.82
N GLU A 203 0.94 -11.20 -7.79
CA GLU A 203 -0.49 -11.45 -7.67
C GLU A 203 -0.93 -10.99 -6.27
N PRO A 204 -1.36 -9.73 -6.09
CA PRO A 204 -1.64 -9.16 -4.77
C PRO A 204 -2.72 -9.95 -4.01
N GLU A 205 -3.70 -10.53 -4.71
CA GLU A 205 -4.83 -11.28 -4.14
C GLU A 205 -4.40 -12.57 -3.40
N LYS A 206 -3.19 -13.07 -3.68
CA LYS A 206 -2.61 -14.22 -3.00
C LYS A 206 -2.21 -13.89 -1.55
N TYR A 207 -1.90 -12.63 -1.27
CA TYR A 207 -1.44 -12.16 0.03
C TYR A 207 -2.62 -11.66 0.85
N ARG A 208 -2.99 -12.42 1.88
CA ARG A 208 -4.11 -12.08 2.78
C ARG A 208 -3.59 -11.78 4.17
N ASP A 209 -4.35 -10.98 4.91
CA ASP A 209 -4.11 -10.76 6.33
C ASP A 209 -4.45 -12.04 7.12
N GLU A 210 -3.44 -12.90 7.29
CA GLU A 210 -3.57 -14.16 8.03
C GLU A 210 -3.93 -13.93 9.50
N TYR A 211 -3.43 -12.85 10.09
CA TYR A 211 -3.72 -12.51 11.48
C TYR A 211 -5.19 -12.19 11.66
N ARG A 212 -5.76 -11.31 10.81
CA ARG A 212 -7.19 -10.98 10.81
C ARG A 212 -8.03 -12.23 10.58
N THR A 213 -7.65 -13.07 9.63
CA THR A 213 -8.37 -14.31 9.32
C THR A 213 -8.41 -15.25 10.53
N ALA A 214 -7.25 -15.52 11.14
CA ALA A 214 -7.15 -16.36 12.32
C ALA A 214 -7.90 -15.78 13.53
N LEU A 215 -7.84 -14.46 13.72
CA LEU A 215 -8.52 -13.80 14.83
C LEU A 215 -10.04 -13.83 14.65
N MET A 216 -10.54 -13.63 13.43
CA MET A 216 -11.98 -13.76 13.13
C MET A 216 -12.48 -15.18 13.37
N GLU A 217 -11.72 -16.20 12.99
CA GLU A 217 -12.06 -17.59 13.29
C GLU A 217 -12.15 -17.84 14.80
N ILE A 218 -11.18 -17.36 15.58
CA ILE A 218 -11.21 -17.43 17.06
C ILE A 218 -12.46 -16.74 17.60
N ILE A 219 -12.80 -15.55 17.11
CA ILE A 219 -13.99 -14.80 17.52
C ILE A 219 -15.26 -15.60 17.24
N GLU A 220 -15.40 -16.19 16.04
CA GLU A 220 -16.55 -17.00 15.68
C GLU A 220 -16.68 -18.28 16.51
N GLN A 221 -15.57 -18.97 16.80
CA GLN A 221 -15.59 -20.16 17.65
C GLN A 221 -15.97 -19.81 19.09
N LYS A 222 -15.43 -18.71 19.65
CA LYS A 222 -15.82 -18.20 20.97
C LYS A 222 -17.29 -17.78 21.01
N ALA A 223 -17.79 -17.13 19.97
CA ALA A 223 -19.20 -16.75 19.86
C ALA A 223 -20.14 -17.98 19.84
N LYS A 224 -19.65 -19.13 19.35
CA LYS A 224 -20.36 -20.42 19.33
C LYS A 224 -20.06 -21.31 20.55
N ASN A 225 -19.42 -20.79 21.59
CA ASN A 225 -19.02 -21.51 22.82
C ASN A 225 -18.16 -22.78 22.59
N ARG A 226 -17.32 -22.80 21.53
CA ARG A 226 -16.42 -23.92 21.25
C ARG A 226 -15.04 -23.69 21.89
N GLN A 227 -14.43 -24.74 22.45
CA GLN A 227 -13.06 -24.69 22.96
C GLN A 227 -12.06 -24.56 21.80
N ILE A 228 -11.06 -23.71 21.97
CA ILE A 228 -10.03 -23.44 20.96
C ILE A 228 -8.76 -24.18 21.37
N PRO A 229 -8.24 -25.12 20.57
CA PRO A 229 -6.97 -25.76 20.85
C PRO A 229 -5.82 -24.75 20.72
N GLY A 230 -4.82 -24.86 21.59
CA GLY A 230 -3.61 -24.03 21.53
C GLY A 230 -2.83 -24.29 20.24
N ARG A 231 -2.36 -23.22 19.58
CA ARG A 231 -1.52 -23.35 18.38
C ARG A 231 -0.14 -23.89 18.80
N VAL A 232 0.28 -25.00 18.19
CA VAL A 232 1.61 -25.58 18.40
C VAL A 232 2.65 -24.64 17.80
N ALA A 233 3.70 -24.33 18.57
CA ALA A 233 4.81 -23.50 18.07
C ALA A 233 5.54 -24.21 16.93
N PRO A 234 5.90 -23.50 15.84
CA PRO A 234 6.71 -24.08 14.78
C PRO A 234 8.10 -24.49 15.32
N ALA A 235 8.63 -25.60 14.80
CA ALA A 235 9.95 -26.10 15.17
C ALA A 235 11.05 -25.09 14.82
N HIS A 236 12.10 -25.02 15.65
CA HIS A 236 13.22 -24.09 15.45
C HIS A 236 13.97 -24.37 14.14
N SER A 237 14.22 -23.32 13.36
CA SER A 237 15.07 -23.37 12.17
C SER A 237 16.56 -23.43 12.54
N PRO A 238 17.42 -24.07 11.72
CA PRO A 238 18.86 -24.14 11.96
C PRO A 238 19.51 -22.74 11.98
N THR A 239 20.45 -22.52 12.92
CA THR A 239 21.03 -21.20 13.25
C THR A 239 22.45 -20.96 12.70
N ASN A 240 23.08 -21.92 12.02
CA ASN A 240 24.47 -21.81 11.55
C ASN A 240 24.57 -21.60 10.02
N VAL A 241 25.40 -20.65 9.57
CA VAL A 241 25.56 -20.23 8.17
C VAL A 241 26.06 -21.36 7.26
N VAL A 242 26.99 -22.19 7.73
CA VAL A 242 27.53 -23.33 6.95
C VAL A 242 26.44 -24.38 6.66
N ASP A 243 25.52 -24.55 7.60
CA ASP A 243 24.37 -25.45 7.46
C ASP A 243 23.36 -24.86 6.47
N LEU A 244 23.11 -23.55 6.53
CA LEU A 244 22.23 -22.86 5.58
C LEU A 244 22.72 -23.02 4.13
N VAL A 245 24.02 -22.85 3.85
CA VAL A 245 24.53 -23.01 2.48
C VAL A 245 24.33 -24.45 1.95
N LYS A 246 24.54 -25.47 2.80
CA LYS A 246 24.30 -26.88 2.42
C LYS A 246 22.82 -27.17 2.22
N VAL A 247 21.96 -26.75 3.16
CA VAL A 247 20.50 -26.90 3.08
C VAL A 247 19.94 -26.21 1.85
N LEU A 248 20.46 -25.02 1.50
CA LEU A 248 20.07 -24.28 0.30
C LEU A 248 20.49 -25.01 -0.98
N GLN A 249 21.73 -25.51 -1.04
CA GLN A 249 22.20 -26.32 -2.17
C GLN A 249 21.35 -27.58 -2.39
N ASP A 250 21.04 -28.29 -1.30
CA ASP A 250 20.20 -29.49 -1.36
C ASP A 250 18.76 -29.18 -1.80
N SER A 251 18.19 -28.07 -1.33
CA SER A 251 16.86 -27.60 -1.73
C SER A 251 16.81 -27.19 -3.22
N LEU A 252 17.84 -26.51 -3.71
CA LEU A 252 17.95 -26.11 -5.13
C LEU A 252 18.10 -27.33 -6.04
N ASN A 253 18.94 -28.30 -5.68
CA ASN A 253 19.14 -29.53 -6.43
C ASN A 253 17.85 -30.38 -6.51
N ARG A 254 17.08 -30.44 -5.42
CA ARG A 254 15.76 -31.09 -5.41
C ARG A 254 14.76 -30.36 -6.31
N THR A 255 14.74 -29.03 -6.29
CA THR A 255 13.81 -28.23 -7.09
C THR A 255 14.13 -28.33 -8.59
N GLN A 256 15.42 -28.32 -8.98
CA GLN A 256 15.85 -28.49 -10.37
C GLN A 256 15.55 -29.89 -10.93
N SER A 257 15.80 -30.94 -10.15
CA SER A 257 15.49 -32.33 -10.57
C SER A 257 13.98 -32.58 -10.75
N LEU A 258 13.12 -31.90 -9.98
CA LEU A 258 11.66 -31.95 -10.16
C LEU A 258 11.20 -31.17 -11.41
N LYS A 259 11.83 -30.05 -11.74
CA LYS A 259 11.55 -29.26 -12.96
C LYS A 259 11.95 -30.03 -14.22
N GLN A 260 13.08 -30.75 -14.21
CA GLN A 260 13.50 -31.65 -15.30
C GLN A 260 12.56 -32.86 -15.47
N LYS A 261 12.05 -33.47 -14.40
CA LYS A 261 11.06 -34.56 -14.49
C LYS A 261 9.70 -34.11 -15.04
N ARG A 262 9.27 -32.87 -14.78
CA ARG A 262 8.05 -32.30 -15.37
C ARG A 262 8.23 -31.90 -16.85
N GLY A 263 9.43 -31.51 -17.25
CA GLY A 263 9.78 -31.24 -18.65
C GLY A 263 9.81 -32.50 -19.52
N SER A 264 10.30 -33.63 -19.00
CA SER A 264 10.37 -34.90 -19.75
C SER A 264 9.02 -35.63 -19.87
N ALA A 265 8.04 -35.33 -19.01
CA ALA A 265 6.69 -35.89 -19.12
C ALA A 265 5.82 -35.21 -20.19
N ARG A 266 6.20 -34.02 -20.70
CA ARG A 266 5.44 -33.29 -21.73
C ARG A 266 5.91 -33.54 -23.16
N SER A 267 6.99 -34.30 -23.37
CA SER A 267 7.55 -34.61 -24.70
C SER A 267 7.22 -36.01 -25.23
N SER A 268 6.37 -36.79 -24.55
CA SER A 268 5.85 -38.08 -25.05
C SER A 268 4.33 -38.05 -25.27
N GLY A 269 3.90 -37.18 -26.19
CA GLY A 269 2.50 -37.03 -26.62
C GLY A 269 2.40 -36.88 -28.14
N ARG A 270 2.59 -38.01 -28.81
CA ARG A 270 2.46 -38.36 -30.24
C ARG A 270 1.59 -37.42 -31.12
N SER A 271 2.21 -36.97 -32.22
CA SER A 271 1.61 -36.46 -33.46
C SER A 271 0.40 -37.27 -33.93
N THR A 272 -0.73 -36.60 -34.16
CA THR A 272 -1.79 -37.01 -35.09
C THR A 272 -2.33 -35.77 -35.82
N ALA A 273 -1.55 -35.28 -36.78
CA ALA A 273 -2.04 -34.36 -37.81
C ALA A 273 -2.33 -35.16 -39.09
N ALA A 274 -3.51 -35.75 -39.19
CA ALA A 274 -4.08 -36.24 -40.45
C ALA A 274 -5.60 -36.43 -40.30
N LEU A 275 -6.36 -36.02 -41.34
CA LEU A 275 -7.83 -35.99 -41.48
C LEU A 275 -8.48 -34.83 -40.71
N VAL A 276 -9.04 -33.78 -41.34
CA VAL A 276 -10.12 -33.81 -42.32
C VAL A 276 -10.05 -32.60 -43.26
N LYS A 277 -9.92 -32.84 -44.57
CA LYS A 277 -10.30 -31.91 -45.64
C LYS A 277 -11.06 -32.71 -46.72
N GLN A 278 -12.16 -32.14 -47.23
CA GLN A 278 -13.21 -32.71 -48.13
C GLN A 278 -14.28 -33.54 -47.40
N LYS A 279 -15.60 -33.30 -47.57
CA LYS A 279 -16.32 -33.16 -48.85
C LYS A 279 -17.75 -32.61 -48.67
N ARG A 280 -18.15 -31.67 -49.57
CA ARG A 280 -19.48 -31.38 -50.19
C ARG A 280 -20.69 -30.99 -49.32
N ARG A 281 -21.31 -29.82 -49.50
CA ARG A 281 -22.27 -29.35 -50.54
C ARG A 281 -23.64 -30.07 -50.58
N ALA A 282 -24.69 -29.27 -50.35
CA ALA A 282 -26.02 -29.23 -51.01
C ALA A 282 -27.27 -29.82 -50.31
N GLY A 283 -28.36 -29.04 -50.38
CA GLY A 283 -29.78 -29.29 -50.02
C GLY A 283 -30.25 -28.25 -48.99
N VAL A 284 -30.91 -27.12 -49.28
CA VAL A 284 -32.15 -26.78 -50.04
C VAL A 284 -33.41 -27.50 -49.55
N LEU A 285 -34.45 -26.69 -49.29
CA LEU A 285 -35.90 -26.93 -49.04
C LEU A 285 -36.26 -27.07 -47.54
N GLY A 286 -37.10 -26.20 -46.95
CA GLY A 286 -37.94 -25.12 -47.49
C GLY A 286 -38.41 -24.16 -46.40
#